data_AF-A0A3C1DB50-F1
#
_entry.id   AF-A0A3C1DB50-F1
#
_cell.length_a   1.000
_cell.length_b   1.000
_cell.length_c   1.000
_cell.angle_alpha   90.00
_cell.angle_beta   90.00
_cell.angle_gamma   90.00
#
_symmetry.space_group_name_H-M   'P 1'
#
loop_
_entity.id
_entity.type
_entity.pdbx_description
1 polymer ?
#
loop_
_entity_poly.entity_id
_entity_poly.type
_entity_poly.pdbx_seq_one_letter_code
_entity_poly.pdbx_strand_id
1 'polypeptide(L)'
;METMPTLPAFFEPLLVEQYGSTDASRIVRGCAAGRATTLRANTLVADSDEAARTLDEAGIPWSRVPWYDDAFVLEPGSEAALRALPIYEKGGIYLQSLSSMIP
;
A
#
# COMPACT_ATOMS: atom_id res chain seq x y z
N MET A 1 8.55 20.90 1.88
CA MET A 1 7.36 21.17 1.06
C MET A 1 7.29 20.08 0.02
N GLU A 2 6.46 19.06 0.24
CA GLU A 2 6.19 18.07 -0.80
C GLU A 2 5.53 18.78 -1.99
N THR A 3 6.15 18.66 -3.16
CA THR A 3 5.66 19.26 -4.39
C THR A 3 4.36 18.56 -4.77
N MET A 4 3.23 19.27 -4.73
CA MET A 4 1.95 18.72 -5.18
C MET A 4 2.11 18.24 -6.63
N PRO A 5 1.71 16.99 -6.96
CA PRO A 5 1.77 16.52 -8.33
C PRO A 5 0.92 17.45 -9.20
N THR A 6 1.51 17.91 -10.30
CA THR A 6 0.77 18.72 -11.28
C THR A 6 -0.16 17.79 -12.04
N LEU A 7 -1.44 17.81 -11.67
CA LEU A 7 -2.47 17.06 -12.37
C LEU A 7 -2.87 17.77 -13.66
N PRO A 8 -3.23 17.04 -14.73
CA PRO A 8 -3.71 17.65 -15.96
C PRO A 8 -4.97 18.50 -15.71
N ALA A 9 -5.08 19.64 -16.39
CA ALA A 9 -6.19 20.60 -16.18
C ALA A 9 -7.59 20.02 -16.45
N PHE A 10 -7.69 18.95 -17.24
CA PHE A 10 -8.96 18.28 -17.53
C PHE A 10 -9.37 17.26 -16.46
N PHE A 11 -8.46 16.84 -15.58
CA PHE A 11 -8.66 15.69 -14.70
C PHE A 11 -9.74 15.93 -13.65
N GLU A 12 -9.65 17.03 -12.90
CA GLU A 12 -10.65 17.37 -11.87
C GLU A 12 -12.05 17.63 -12.46
N PRO A 13 -12.23 18.38 -13.57
CA PRO A 13 -13.53 18.52 -14.22
C PRO A 13 -14.21 17.19 -14.55
N LEU A 14 -13.47 16.23 -15.10
CA LEU A 14 -14.01 14.89 -15.41
C LEU A 14 -14.44 14.13 -14.14
N LEU A 15 -13.66 14.23 -13.06
CA LEU A 15 -14.02 13.61 -11.79
C LEU A 15 -15.28 14.23 -11.18
N VAL A 16 -15.45 15.55 -11.29
CA VAL A 16 -16.67 16.24 -10.82
C VAL A 16 -17.89 15.79 -11.61
N GLU A 17 -17.76 15.66 -12.94
CA GLU A 17 -18.84 15.17 -13.80
C GLU A 17 -19.23 13.72 -13.46
N GLN A 18 -18.26 12.86 -13.20
CA GLN A 18 -18.50 11.42 -12.99
C GLN A 18 -18.88 11.06 -11.55
N TYR A 19 -18.31 11.74 -10.55
CA TYR A 19 -18.40 11.35 -9.13
C TYR A 19 -18.95 12.46 -8.23
N GLY A 20 -19.16 13.67 -8.76
CA GLY A 20 -19.55 14.84 -7.97
C GLY A 20 -18.37 15.48 -7.24
N SER A 21 -18.56 16.73 -6.80
CA SER A 21 -17.48 17.57 -6.25
C SER A 21 -16.82 17.01 -5.00
N THR A 22 -17.59 16.36 -4.12
CA THR A 22 -17.08 15.81 -2.86
C THR A 22 -16.08 14.69 -3.10
N ASP A 23 -16.42 13.72 -3.96
CA ASP A 23 -15.55 12.58 -4.23
C ASP A 23 -14.41 12.95 -5.19
N ALA A 24 -14.65 13.85 -6.15
CA ALA A 24 -13.58 14.43 -6.96
C ALA A 24 -12.48 15.06 -6.10
N SER A 25 -12.88 15.86 -5.09
CA SER A 25 -11.94 16.47 -4.15
C SER A 25 -11.17 15.42 -3.32
N ARG A 26 -11.82 14.31 -2.96
CA ARG A 26 -11.15 13.21 -2.22
C ARG A 26 -10.13 12.50 -3.10
N ILE A 27 -10.46 12.21 -4.35
CA ILE A 27 -9.58 11.56 -5.32
C ILE A 27 -8.35 12.44 -5.60
N VAL A 28 -8.55 13.72 -5.89
CA VAL A 28 -7.45 14.68 -6.15
C VAL A 28 -6.49 14.77 -4.96
N ARG A 29 -7.01 14.84 -3.73
CA ARG A 29 -6.17 14.79 -2.52
C ARG A 29 -5.41 13.47 -2.41
N GLY A 30 -6.05 12.35 -2.72
CA GLY A 30 -5.42 11.03 -2.74
C GLY A 30 -4.29 10.91 -3.76
N CYS A 31 -4.40 11.56 -4.93
CA CYS A 31 -3.33 11.60 -5.93
C CYS A 31 -2.07 12.31 -5.44
N ALA A 32 -2.20 13.26 -4.50
CA ALA A 32 -1.09 13.99 -3.91
C ALA A 32 -0.53 13.33 -2.65
N ALA A 33 -1.22 12.33 -2.09
CA ALA A 33 -0.78 11.65 -0.88
C ALA A 33 0.38 10.68 -1.19
N GLY A 34 1.32 10.56 -0.24
CA GLY A 34 2.32 9.50 -0.27
C GLY A 34 1.65 8.12 -0.33
N ARG A 35 2.08 7.28 -1.28
CA ARG A 35 1.52 5.93 -1.41
C ARG A 35 2.04 5.07 -0.27
N ALA A 36 1.12 4.51 0.52
CA ALA A 36 1.47 3.53 1.52
C ALA A 36 2.14 2.31 0.88
N THR A 37 3.13 1.76 1.57
CA THR A 37 3.74 0.49 1.18
C THR A 37 2.81 -0.63 1.64
N THR A 38 2.49 -1.57 0.75
CA THR A 38 1.62 -2.70 1.11
C THR A 38 2.22 -4.02 0.65
N LEU A 39 1.99 -5.07 1.43
CA LEU A 39 2.46 -6.41 1.12
C LEU A 39 1.40 -7.46 1.43
N ARG A 40 1.57 -8.63 0.82
CA ARG A 40 0.79 -9.84 1.06
C ARG A 40 1.69 -10.97 1.51
N ALA A 41 1.33 -11.68 2.57
CA ALA A 41 1.97 -12.94 2.92
C ALA A 41 1.69 -14.01 1.85
N ASN A 42 2.69 -14.84 1.58
CA ASN A 42 2.55 -16.01 0.75
C ASN A 42 2.37 -17.24 1.64
N THR A 43 1.12 -17.60 1.92
CA THR A 43 0.76 -18.72 2.81
C THR A 43 1.19 -20.11 2.30
N LEU A 44 1.72 -20.20 1.08
CA LEU A 44 2.40 -21.40 0.57
C LEU A 44 3.84 -21.56 1.10
N VAL A 45 4.44 -20.47 1.59
CA VAL A 45 5.87 -20.39 1.99
C VAL A 45 6.03 -19.96 3.44
N ALA A 46 5.24 -18.98 3.89
CA ALA A 46 5.27 -18.43 5.24
C ALA A 46 3.85 -18.08 5.68
N ASP A 47 3.50 -18.37 6.93
CA ASP A 47 2.21 -17.95 7.46
C ASP A 47 2.16 -16.44 7.74
N SER A 48 0.95 -15.94 7.93
CA SER A 48 0.67 -14.54 8.16
C SER A 48 1.31 -14.00 9.45
N ASP A 49 1.50 -14.85 10.46
CA ASP A 49 2.09 -14.44 11.73
C ASP A 49 3.62 -14.43 11.67
N GLU A 50 4.22 -15.28 10.83
CA GLU A 50 5.64 -15.24 10.51
C GLU A 50 6.01 -13.93 9.79
N ALA A 51 5.19 -13.51 8.83
CA ALA A 51 5.35 -12.20 8.19
C ALA A 51 5.28 -11.06 9.22
N ALA A 52 4.27 -11.08 10.10
CA ALA A 52 4.13 -10.09 11.18
C ALA A 52 5.36 -10.05 12.11
N ARG A 53 5.79 -11.20 12.63
CA ARG A 53 6.99 -11.31 13.48
C ARG A 53 8.24 -10.80 12.79
N THR A 54 8.41 -11.10 11.50
CA THR A 54 9.57 -10.62 10.73
C THR A 54 9.58 -9.09 10.61
N LEU A 55 8.41 -8.48 10.43
CA LEU A 55 8.27 -7.02 10.40
C LEU A 55 8.59 -6.40 11.77
N ASP A 56 8.11 -7.00 12.85
CA ASP A 56 8.38 -6.57 14.23
C ASP A 56 9.87 -6.66 14.58
N GLU A 57 10.51 -7.78 14.26
CA GLU A 57 11.95 -8.00 14.45
C GLU A 57 12.81 -7.04 13.64
N ALA A 58 12.36 -6.68 12.44
CA ALA A 58 13.00 -5.67 11.60
C ALA A 58 12.70 -4.22 12.04
N GLY A 59 11.83 -4.02 13.04
CA GLY A 59 11.42 -2.70 13.51
C GLY A 59 10.62 -1.90 12.48
N ILE A 60 9.92 -2.57 11.56
CA ILE A 60 9.14 -1.93 10.51
C ILE A 60 7.69 -1.81 10.98
N PRO A 61 7.14 -0.59 11.19
CA PRO A 61 5.75 -0.42 11.61
C PRO A 61 4.77 -0.93 10.56
N TRP A 62 3.73 -1.62 11.01
CA TRP A 62 2.71 -2.20 10.13
C TRP A 62 1.33 -2.25 10.80
N SER A 63 0.30 -2.43 9.98
CA SER A 63 -1.08 -2.68 10.41
C SER A 63 -1.75 -3.72 9.51
N ARG A 64 -2.68 -4.50 10.08
CA ARG A 64 -3.51 -5.46 9.32
C ARG A 64 -4.52 -4.74 8.44
N VAL A 65 -4.85 -5.36 7.32
CA VAL A 65 -5.97 -4.99 6.48
C VAL A 65 -7.24 -5.72 6.96
N PRO A 66 -8.32 -5.02 7.36
CA PRO A 66 -9.49 -5.67 7.99
C PRO A 66 -10.22 -6.70 7.13
N TRP A 67 -10.08 -6.62 5.80
CA TRP A 67 -10.77 -7.47 4.84
C TRP A 67 -9.87 -8.54 4.22
N TYR A 68 -8.59 -8.56 4.57
CA TYR A 68 -7.67 -9.59 4.08
C TYR A 68 -6.59 -9.88 5.10
N ASP A 69 -6.72 -11.02 5.77
CA ASP A 69 -5.87 -11.45 6.88
C ASP A 69 -4.39 -11.48 6.49
N ASP A 70 -4.07 -11.84 5.25
CA ASP A 70 -2.68 -11.95 4.76
C ASP A 70 -2.08 -10.63 4.25
N ALA A 71 -2.83 -9.52 4.34
CA ALA A 71 -2.38 -8.23 3.83
C ALA A 71 -2.00 -7.25 4.95
N PHE A 72 -0.99 -6.44 4.65
CA PHE A 72 -0.38 -5.50 5.57
C PHE A 72 -0.21 -4.14 4.92
N VAL A 73 -0.40 -3.08 5.71
CA VAL A 73 -0.10 -1.70 5.35
C VAL A 73 1.02 -1.18 6.22
N LEU A 74 2.03 -0.58 5.58
CA LEU A 74 3.23 -0.04 6.19
C LEU A 74 3.43 1.41 5.77
N GLU A 75 4.34 2.09 6.46
CA GLU A 75 4.69 3.47 6.14
C GLU A 75 5.22 3.62 4.70
N PRO A 76 4.93 4.74 4.01
CA PRO A 76 5.50 5.05 2.70
C PRO A 76 7.04 4.98 2.71
N GLY A 77 7.64 4.35 1.69
CA GLY A 77 9.09 4.24 1.56
C GLY A 77 9.70 3.01 2.26
N SER A 78 8.88 2.12 2.81
CA SER A 78 9.32 0.88 3.47
C SER A 78 9.81 -0.19 2.47
N GLU A 79 9.63 0.01 1.16
CA GLU A 79 9.92 -1.00 0.12
C GLU A 79 11.37 -1.48 0.12
N ALA A 80 12.34 -0.58 0.31
CA ALA A 80 13.75 -0.95 0.30
C ALA A 80 14.10 -1.83 1.50
N ALA A 81 13.58 -1.50 2.68
CA ALA A 81 13.77 -2.30 3.89
C ALA A 81 13.13 -3.69 3.73
N LEU A 82 11.90 -3.75 3.20
CA LEU A 82 11.21 -5.01 2.94
C LEU A 82 11.95 -5.91 1.95
N ARG A 83 12.49 -5.34 0.88
CA ARG A 83 13.27 -6.09 -0.13
C ARG A 83 14.57 -6.66 0.42
N ALA A 84 15.12 -6.09 1.49
CA ALA A 84 16.33 -6.58 2.15
C ALA A 84 16.06 -7.74 3.13
N LEU A 85 14.79 -8.04 3.44
CA LEU A 85 14.45 -9.12 4.38
C LEU A 85 14.59 -10.50 3.70
N PRO A 86 15.15 -11.51 4.38
CA PRO A 86 15.23 -12.86 3.85
C PRO A 86 13.87 -13.46 3.47
N ILE A 87 12.79 -13.10 4.16
CA ILE A 87 11.43 -13.56 3.85
C ILE A 87 10.95 -13.06 2.49
N TYR A 88 11.40 -11.88 2.05
CA TYR A 88 11.10 -11.36 0.71
C TYR A 88 11.85 -12.15 -0.37
N GLU A 89 13.15 -12.37 -0.20
CA GLU A 89 13.98 -13.14 -1.13
C GLU A 89 13.47 -14.57 -1.31
N LYS A 90 13.01 -15.20 -0.23
CA LYS A 90 12.41 -16.55 -0.25
C LYS A 90 10.99 -16.61 -0.81
N GLY A 91 10.40 -15.46 -1.18
CA GLY A 91 9.03 -15.40 -1.68
C GLY A 91 7.95 -15.63 -0.61
N GLY A 92 8.28 -15.44 0.67
CA GLY A 92 7.34 -15.51 1.78
C GLY A 92 6.42 -14.28 1.89
N ILE A 93 6.81 -13.15 1.28
CA ILE A 93 5.98 -11.95 1.15
C ILE A 93 6.09 -11.34 -0.25
N TYR A 94 5.03 -10.67 -0.70
CA TYR A 94 4.98 -9.94 -1.97
C TYR A 94 4.65 -8.47 -1.74
N LEU A 95 5.45 -7.57 -2.32
CA LEU A 95 5.07 -6.16 -2.47
C LEU A 95 3.98 -6.07 -3.54
N GLN A 96 2.77 -5.78 -3.11
CA GLN A 96 1.58 -5.77 -3.98
C GLN A 96 0.62 -4.72 -3.44
N SER A 97 -0.05 -3.97 -4.33
CA SER A 97 -1.08 -3.02 -3.93
C SER A 97 -2.34 -3.70 -3.45
N LEU A 98 -3.00 -3.13 -2.45
CA LEU A 98 -4.30 -3.62 -1.96
C LEU A 98 -5.34 -3.78 -3.06
N SER A 99 -5.40 -2.84 -4.01
CA SER A 99 -6.31 -2.93 -5.16
C SER A 99 -6.07 -4.15 -6.03
N SER A 100 -4.85 -4.69 -6.07
CA SER A 100 -4.50 -5.91 -6.80
C SER A 100 -4.74 -7.19 -5.99
N MET A 101 -5.10 -7.05 -4.71
CA MET A 101 -5.48 -8.16 -3.83
C MET A 101 -7.00 -8.33 -3.73
N ILE A 102 -7.78 -7.39 -4.26
CA ILE A 102 -9.24 -7.52 -4.35
C ILE A 102 -9.55 -8.69 -5.32
N PRO A 103 -10.39 -9.65 -4.92
CA PRO A 103 -10.79 -10.79 -5.75
C PRO A 103 -11.47 -10.41 -7.07
#